data_AF-A0AAN9U6Y2-F1
#
_entry.id   AF-A0AAN9U6Y2-F1
#
_cell.length_a   1.000
_cell.length_b   1.000
_cell.length_c   1.000
_cell.angle_alpha   90.00
_cell.angle_beta   90.00
_cell.angle_gamma   90.00
#
_symmetry.space_group_name_H-M   'P 1'
#
loop_
_entity.id
_entity.type
_entity.pdbx_description
1 polymer ?
#
loop_
_entity_poly.entity_id
_entity_poly.type
_entity_poly.pdbx_seq_one_letter_code
_entity_poly.pdbx_strand_id
1 'polypeptide(L)'
;MPVSRQISTEALEVFYTNLHLDLDPSSLFLRSLSPQNIHRLRRLTFTMTPAQVEGWCNGAVASGYDAAMLESQIAIPYWGGGAVKPPGEGGNDFYRRTWREVIAVLAAHADLPRLALTIEMSECTWVYVEDAILWEEFMPPEDIRPIFKFIYDFYIDVATALCELRGLGALDLKLSVFEHLKPWLEREVLGRSPEPKVDGALERRRRPRWYHLVPQWHDGDRRLEGSNYRPPGRSDES
;
A
#
# COMPACT_ATOMS: atom_id res chain seq x y z
N MET A 1 10.90 -35.49 28.99
CA MET A 1 12.01 -34.81 28.28
C MET A 1 11.60 -33.37 28.06
N PRO A 2 12.26 -32.36 28.65
CA PRO A 2 11.93 -30.98 28.36
C PRO A 2 12.53 -30.61 27.00
N VAL A 3 11.67 -30.28 26.04
CA VAL A 3 12.07 -29.77 24.74
C VAL A 3 12.67 -28.38 24.95
N SER A 4 13.92 -28.21 24.52
CA SER A 4 14.73 -27.00 24.61
C SER A 4 13.98 -25.77 24.06
N ARG A 5 13.65 -24.80 24.92
CA ARG A 5 13.33 -23.42 24.52
C ARG A 5 14.65 -22.67 24.28
N GLN A 6 15.31 -22.98 23.18
CA GLN A 6 16.31 -22.13 22.57
C GLN A 6 15.87 -21.85 21.13
N ILE A 7 14.82 -21.05 20.98
CA ILE A 7 14.73 -20.21 19.78
C ILE A 7 15.92 -19.25 19.95
N SER A 8 16.95 -19.41 19.12
CA SER A 8 18.19 -18.65 19.30
C SER A 8 17.87 -17.15 19.27
N THR A 9 18.53 -16.38 20.14
CA THR A 9 18.45 -14.92 20.15
C THR A 9 18.74 -14.32 18.78
N GLU A 10 19.62 -14.97 18.00
CA GLU A 10 19.90 -14.60 16.61
C GLU A 10 18.69 -14.76 15.68
N ALA A 11 17.91 -15.84 15.81
CA ALA A 11 16.71 -16.05 15.00
C ALA A 11 15.62 -15.01 15.33
N LEU A 12 15.49 -14.64 16.61
CA LEU A 12 14.62 -13.55 17.04
C LEU A 12 15.13 -12.18 16.57
N GLU A 13 16.44 -11.92 16.63
CA GLU A 13 17.04 -10.67 16.13
C GLU A 13 16.85 -10.52 14.62
N VAL A 14 17.06 -11.57 13.83
CA VAL A 14 16.83 -11.56 12.38
C VAL A 14 15.35 -11.31 12.07
N PHE A 15 14.44 -11.95 12.84
CA PHE A 15 13.00 -11.77 12.70
C PHE A 15 12.54 -10.34 13.03
N TYR A 16 13.12 -9.69 14.05
CA TYR A 16 12.83 -8.28 14.37
C TYR A 16 13.63 -7.29 13.54
N THR A 17 14.51 -7.75 12.65
CA THR A 17 15.26 -6.92 11.70
C THR A 17 14.51 -6.83 10.36
N ASN A 18 13.93 -7.94 9.91
CA ASN A 18 13.18 -8.04 8.66
C ASN A 18 11.79 -8.61 8.96
N LEU A 19 10.76 -7.80 8.75
CA LEU A 19 9.40 -8.18 9.02
C LEU A 19 8.55 -8.05 7.77
N HIS A 20 7.74 -9.07 7.49
CA HIS A 20 6.74 -9.07 6.42
C HIS A 20 5.37 -9.18 7.08
N LEU A 21 4.51 -8.21 6.84
CA LEU A 21 3.17 -8.15 7.42
C LEU A 21 2.14 -7.97 6.33
N ASP A 22 1.10 -8.78 6.40
CA ASP A 22 -0.12 -8.46 5.71
C ASP A 22 -0.82 -7.33 6.48
N LEU A 23 -1.32 -6.33 5.74
CA LEU A 23 -2.12 -5.23 6.28
C LEU A 23 -3.54 -5.69 6.58
N ASP A 24 -3.66 -6.70 7.43
CA ASP A 24 -4.96 -7.05 7.97
C ASP A 24 -5.31 -6.01 9.06
N PRO A 25 -6.48 -5.35 9.03
CA PRO A 25 -6.97 -4.57 10.17
C PRO A 25 -7.02 -5.38 11.48
N SER A 26 -7.07 -6.71 11.41
CA SER A 26 -6.93 -7.63 12.54
C SER A 26 -5.48 -7.91 12.95
N SER A 27 -4.48 -7.48 12.15
CA SER A 27 -3.04 -7.61 12.43
C SER A 27 -2.63 -6.69 13.57
N LEU A 28 -3.00 -7.11 14.78
CA LEU A 28 -2.51 -6.59 16.05
C LEU A 28 -1.00 -6.82 16.21
N PHE A 29 -0.34 -7.48 15.26
CA PHE A 29 1.04 -7.89 15.39
C PHE A 29 1.97 -6.70 15.66
N LEU A 30 1.90 -5.65 14.85
CA LEU A 30 2.71 -4.45 15.08
C LEU A 30 2.41 -3.77 16.41
N ARG A 31 1.14 -3.80 16.86
CA ARG A 31 0.73 -3.26 18.17
C ARG A 31 1.18 -4.15 19.33
N SER A 32 1.39 -5.44 19.08
CA SER A 32 1.88 -6.41 20.06
C SER A 32 3.41 -6.36 20.22
N LEU A 33 4.12 -5.75 19.27
CA LEU A 33 5.55 -5.54 19.38
C LEU A 33 5.84 -4.48 20.44
N SER A 34 6.86 -4.73 21.26
CA SER A 34 7.37 -3.70 22.16
C SER A 34 8.01 -2.55 21.35
N PRO A 35 8.02 -1.31 21.86
CA PRO A 35 8.72 -0.20 21.22
C PRO A 35 10.19 -0.50 20.92
N GLN A 36 10.86 -1.30 21.76
CA GLN A 36 12.24 -1.73 21.54
C GLN A 36 12.39 -2.65 20.32
N ASN A 37 11.41 -3.52 20.08
CA ASN A 37 11.41 -4.38 18.90
C ASN A 37 11.09 -3.57 17.63
N ILE A 38 10.15 -2.62 17.71
CA ILE A 38 9.84 -1.72 16.58
C ILE A 38 11.07 -0.86 16.21
N HIS A 39 11.80 -0.37 17.21
CA HIS A 39 13.03 0.41 16.99
C HIS A 39 14.14 -0.38 16.28
N ARG A 40 14.16 -1.71 16.43
CA ARG A 40 15.17 -2.59 15.81
C ARG A 40 14.88 -2.91 14.35
N LEU A 41 13.67 -2.64 13.86
CA LEU A 41 13.30 -2.90 12.48
C LEU A 41 14.24 -2.18 11.51
N ARG A 42 14.71 -2.91 10.51
CA ARG A 42 15.54 -2.39 9.41
C ARG A 42 14.84 -2.53 8.08
N ARG A 43 14.06 -3.59 7.90
CA ARG A 43 13.22 -3.81 6.73
C ARG A 43 11.82 -4.19 7.18
N LEU A 44 10.84 -3.50 6.61
CA LEU A 44 9.44 -3.80 6.82
C LEU A 44 8.75 -3.83 5.47
N THR A 45 8.08 -4.94 5.17
CA THR A 45 7.22 -5.05 3.99
C THR A 45 5.79 -5.14 4.46
N PHE A 46 4.94 -4.25 3.97
CA PHE A 46 3.50 -4.37 4.08
C PHE A 46 2.95 -4.90 2.77
N THR A 47 2.23 -6.02 2.83
CA THR A 47 1.51 -6.57 1.69
C THR A 47 0.02 -6.29 1.86
N MET A 48 -0.56 -5.65 0.86
CA MET A 48 -1.99 -5.47 0.76
C MET A 48 -2.54 -6.51 -0.21
N THR A 49 -3.56 -7.25 0.21
CA THR A 49 -4.17 -8.32 -0.59
C THR A 49 -5.51 -7.87 -1.20
N PRO A 50 -5.95 -8.49 -2.31
CA PRO A 50 -7.30 -8.32 -2.84
C PRO A 50 -8.40 -8.41 -1.76
N ALA A 51 -8.29 -9.44 -0.90
CA ALA A 51 -9.18 -9.70 0.22
C ALA A 51 -9.40 -8.48 1.12
N GLN A 52 -8.28 -7.83 1.47
CA GLN A 52 -8.27 -6.72 2.40
C GLN A 52 -8.93 -5.51 1.78
N VAL A 53 -8.58 -5.19 0.54
CA VAL A 53 -9.18 -4.08 -0.19
C VAL A 53 -10.68 -4.31 -0.39
N GLU A 54 -11.09 -5.53 -0.74
CA GLU A 54 -12.50 -5.89 -0.88
C GLU A 54 -13.26 -5.76 0.46
N GLY A 55 -12.68 -6.27 1.55
CA GLY A 55 -13.22 -6.12 2.90
C GLY A 55 -13.39 -4.65 3.31
N TRP A 56 -12.45 -3.77 2.92
CA TRP A 56 -12.55 -2.33 3.13
C TRP A 56 -13.63 -1.68 2.25
N CYS A 57 -13.72 -2.08 0.97
CA CYS A 57 -14.71 -1.56 0.04
C CYS A 57 -16.14 -1.90 0.47
N ASN A 58 -16.35 -3.12 0.94
CA ASN A 58 -17.67 -3.63 1.34
C ASN A 58 -18.07 -3.25 2.78
N GLY A 59 -17.21 -2.52 3.52
CA GLY A 59 -17.45 -2.21 4.93
C GLY A 59 -17.53 -3.47 5.82
N ALA A 60 -17.04 -4.61 5.33
CA ALA A 60 -17.19 -5.93 5.94
C ALA A 60 -16.23 -6.14 7.14
N VAL A 61 -15.42 -5.14 7.49
CA VAL A 61 -14.69 -5.12 8.77
C VAL A 61 -15.57 -4.66 9.94
N ALA A 62 -16.90 -4.66 9.76
CA ALA A 62 -17.84 -4.69 10.88
C ALA A 62 -17.94 -6.14 11.40
N SER A 63 -17.06 -6.50 12.34
CA SER A 63 -17.23 -7.59 13.33
C SER A 63 -18.08 -8.81 12.88
N GLY A 64 -17.50 -9.76 12.15
CA GLY A 64 -18.22 -11.03 11.92
C GLY A 64 -17.73 -11.94 10.80
N TYR A 65 -16.89 -11.45 9.88
CA TYR A 65 -16.35 -12.30 8.81
C TYR A 65 -15.04 -12.98 9.27
N ASP A 66 -15.04 -14.31 9.29
CA ASP A 66 -13.85 -15.14 9.44
C ASP A 66 -12.95 -14.95 8.20
N ALA A 67 -11.62 -14.95 8.38
CA ALA A 67 -10.64 -14.92 7.30
C ALA A 67 -10.92 -15.98 6.22
N ALA A 68 -11.40 -17.17 6.61
CA ALA A 68 -11.82 -18.21 5.67
C ALA A 68 -13.05 -17.82 4.82
N MET A 69 -13.93 -16.98 5.35
CA MET A 69 -15.09 -16.46 4.64
C MET A 69 -14.69 -15.37 3.62
N LEU A 70 -13.73 -14.52 3.97
CA LEU A 70 -13.11 -13.56 3.04
C LEU A 70 -12.34 -14.29 1.93
N GLU A 71 -11.54 -15.30 2.28
CA GLU A 71 -10.82 -16.13 1.29
C GLU A 71 -11.76 -16.92 0.38
N SER A 72 -12.87 -17.44 0.89
CA SER A 72 -13.87 -18.16 0.07
C SER A 72 -14.70 -17.25 -0.84
N GLN A 73 -14.85 -15.96 -0.51
CA GLN A 73 -15.46 -14.97 -1.43
C GLN A 73 -14.52 -14.62 -2.58
N ILE A 74 -13.20 -14.65 -2.35
CA ILE A 74 -12.16 -14.50 -3.39
C ILE A 74 -12.06 -15.75 -4.26
N ALA A 75 -12.31 -16.93 -3.69
CA ALA A 75 -12.30 -18.21 -4.41
C ALA A 75 -13.52 -18.42 -5.33
N ILE A 76 -14.54 -17.55 -5.24
CA ILE A 76 -15.59 -17.49 -6.25
C ILE A 76 -15.08 -16.51 -7.31
N PRO A 77 -14.62 -16.98 -8.49
CA PRO A 77 -14.30 -16.07 -9.56
C PRO A 77 -15.57 -15.25 -9.81
N TYR A 78 -15.41 -13.94 -9.92
CA TYR A 78 -16.39 -12.85 -10.01
C TYR A 78 -17.40 -12.98 -11.18
N TRP A 79 -18.08 -14.12 -11.29
CA TRP A 79 -19.04 -14.45 -12.32
C TRP A 79 -20.43 -14.09 -11.82
N GLY A 80 -20.83 -12.82 -12.02
CA GLY A 80 -22.26 -12.48 -12.05
C GLY A 80 -22.70 -11.13 -11.50
N GLY A 81 -21.80 -10.25 -11.06
CA GLY A 81 -22.21 -9.12 -10.22
C GLY A 81 -21.51 -7.78 -10.40
N GLY A 82 -21.15 -7.40 -11.62
CA GLY A 82 -20.78 -6.01 -11.95
C GLY A 82 -19.40 -5.56 -11.45
N ALA A 83 -18.88 -4.50 -12.09
CA ALA A 83 -17.68 -3.80 -11.68
C ALA A 83 -17.68 -3.55 -10.16
N VAL A 84 -16.57 -3.89 -9.48
CA VAL A 84 -16.42 -3.61 -8.06
C VAL A 84 -16.71 -2.13 -7.84
N LYS A 85 -17.76 -1.87 -7.06
CA LYS A 85 -18.10 -0.50 -6.70
C LYS A 85 -17.00 0.01 -5.77
N PRO A 86 -16.46 1.22 -5.99
CA PRO A 86 -15.58 1.85 -5.02
C PRO A 86 -16.25 1.83 -3.63
N PRO A 87 -15.47 1.87 -2.54
CA PRO A 87 -16.00 1.78 -1.19
C PRO A 87 -17.18 2.73 -1.01
N GLY A 88 -18.28 2.22 -0.43
CA GLY A 88 -19.36 3.09 0.03
C GLY A 88 -18.82 4.12 1.04
N GLU A 89 -19.60 5.17 1.33
CA GLU A 89 -19.16 6.34 2.13
C GLU A 89 -18.51 5.98 3.49
N GLY A 90 -18.74 4.79 4.06
CA GLY A 90 -18.11 4.34 5.32
C GLY A 90 -16.88 3.43 5.20
N GLY A 91 -16.63 2.78 4.07
CA GLY A 91 -15.50 1.84 3.89
C GLY A 91 -14.15 2.55 3.80
N ASN A 92 -14.16 3.76 3.22
CA ASN A 92 -12.97 4.60 3.06
C ASN A 92 -12.36 5.03 4.40
N ASP A 93 -13.19 5.37 5.38
CA ASP A 93 -12.72 5.91 6.65
C ASP A 93 -12.04 4.85 7.53
N PHE A 94 -12.50 3.59 7.45
CA PHE A 94 -11.97 2.51 8.25
C PHE A 94 -10.55 2.11 7.85
N TYR A 95 -10.29 1.91 6.56
CA TYR A 95 -8.93 1.57 6.11
C TYR A 95 -7.98 2.75 6.33
N ARG A 96 -8.41 3.98 6.02
CA ARG A 96 -7.59 5.19 6.23
C ARG A 96 -7.18 5.31 7.70
N ARG A 97 -8.12 5.05 8.62
CA ARG A 97 -7.84 5.03 10.06
C ARG A 97 -6.87 3.93 10.43
N THR A 98 -7.12 2.69 10.01
CA THR A 98 -6.25 1.54 10.30
C THR A 98 -4.83 1.80 9.82
N TRP A 99 -4.70 2.28 8.58
CA TRP A 99 -3.42 2.61 7.98
C TRP A 99 -2.69 3.73 8.73
N ARG A 100 -3.39 4.84 9.02
CA ARG A 100 -2.83 5.94 9.84
C ARG A 100 -2.39 5.48 11.22
N GLU A 101 -3.15 4.60 11.88
CA GLU A 101 -2.77 4.06 13.19
C GLU A 101 -1.48 3.22 13.12
N VAL A 102 -1.32 2.40 12.08
CA VAL A 102 -0.08 1.63 11.84
C VAL A 102 1.10 2.56 11.59
N ILE A 103 0.92 3.59 10.76
CA ILE A 103 1.95 4.58 10.47
C ILE A 103 2.33 5.39 11.70
N ALA A 104 1.36 5.78 12.53
CA ALA A 104 1.61 6.50 13.77
C ALA A 104 2.46 5.68 14.76
N VAL A 105 2.23 4.37 14.86
CA VAL A 105 3.05 3.46 15.68
C VAL A 105 4.49 3.43 15.18
N LEU A 106 4.71 3.36 13.87
CA LEU A 106 6.05 3.41 13.28
C LEU A 106 6.71 4.77 13.51
N ALA A 107 5.99 5.86 13.30
CA ALA A 107 6.49 7.22 13.54
C ALA A 107 6.94 7.42 14.99
N ALA A 108 6.22 6.82 15.95
CA ALA A 108 6.51 6.96 17.37
C ALA A 108 7.70 6.12 17.87
N HIS A 109 8.00 4.99 17.22
CA HIS A 109 8.89 3.98 17.81
C HIS A 109 10.01 3.48 16.90
N ALA A 110 9.87 3.58 15.58
CA ALA A 110 10.85 3.05 14.65
C ALA A 110 12.08 3.98 14.53
N ASP A 111 13.24 3.38 14.29
CA ASP A 111 14.45 4.09 13.86
C ASP A 111 14.34 4.44 12.37
N LEU A 112 13.52 5.45 12.05
CA LEU A 112 13.12 5.79 10.67
C LEU A 112 14.30 5.96 9.69
N PRO A 113 15.42 6.62 10.04
CA PRO A 113 16.57 6.76 9.14
C PRO A 113 17.21 5.43 8.73
N ARG A 114 17.04 4.39 9.55
CA ARG A 114 17.57 3.04 9.28
C ARG A 114 16.52 2.05 8.77
N LEU A 115 15.26 2.47 8.70
CA LEU A 115 14.16 1.66 8.20
C LEU A 115 14.05 1.78 6.68
N ALA A 116 14.05 0.64 6.00
CA ALA A 116 13.63 0.49 4.61
C ALA A 116 12.22 -0.10 4.57
N LEU A 117 11.29 0.64 4.00
CA LEU A 117 9.88 0.27 3.94
C LEU A 117 9.50 -0.14 2.51
N THR A 118 8.85 -1.29 2.37
CA THR A 118 8.25 -1.72 1.11
C THR A 118 6.74 -1.78 1.29
N ILE A 119 5.98 -1.14 0.40
CA ILE A 119 4.51 -1.26 0.36
C ILE A 119 4.14 -1.97 -0.93
N GLU A 120 3.63 -3.19 -0.79
CA GLU A 120 3.17 -4.04 -1.87
C GLU A 120 1.68 -3.85 -2.10
N MET A 121 1.33 -3.15 -3.18
CA MET A 121 -0.06 -2.84 -3.58
C MET A 121 -0.40 -3.39 -4.97
N SER A 122 0.53 -4.10 -5.63
CA SER A 122 0.37 -4.51 -7.02
C SER A 122 -0.79 -5.52 -7.16
N GLU A 123 -0.75 -6.61 -6.40
CA GLU A 123 -1.75 -7.68 -6.45
C GLU A 123 -3.15 -7.18 -6.05
N CYS A 124 -3.26 -6.40 -4.96
CA CYS A 124 -4.56 -5.92 -4.51
C CYS A 124 -5.23 -4.95 -5.46
N THR A 125 -4.47 -4.23 -6.31
CA THR A 125 -5.05 -3.33 -7.31
C THR A 125 -5.20 -3.99 -8.68
N TRP A 126 -4.38 -5.00 -8.98
CA TRP A 126 -4.41 -5.73 -10.26
C TRP A 126 -5.72 -6.48 -10.45
N VAL A 127 -6.22 -7.14 -9.40
CA VAL A 127 -7.47 -7.91 -9.42
C VAL A 127 -8.67 -7.09 -9.93
N TYR A 128 -8.68 -5.77 -9.70
CA TYR A 128 -9.79 -4.89 -10.09
C TYR A 128 -9.74 -4.45 -11.55
N VAL A 129 -8.56 -4.52 -12.18
CA VAL A 129 -8.38 -4.09 -13.57
C VAL A 129 -8.09 -5.24 -14.51
N GLU A 130 -7.76 -6.44 -14.02
CA GLU A 130 -7.46 -7.60 -14.85
C GLU A 130 -8.63 -7.89 -15.80
N ASP A 131 -9.84 -8.05 -15.27
CA ASP A 131 -11.03 -8.26 -16.08
C ASP A 131 -11.38 -7.03 -16.93
N ALA A 132 -11.29 -5.82 -16.36
CA ALA A 132 -11.60 -4.60 -17.11
C ALA A 132 -10.68 -4.38 -18.33
N ILE A 133 -9.42 -4.82 -18.23
CA ILE A 133 -8.45 -4.79 -19.32
C ILE A 133 -8.69 -5.94 -20.30
N LEU A 134 -9.00 -7.15 -19.82
CA LEU A 134 -9.31 -8.31 -20.67
C LEU A 134 -10.59 -8.10 -21.49
N TRP A 135 -11.53 -7.33 -20.95
CA TRP A 135 -12.84 -7.05 -21.55
C TRP A 135 -13.01 -5.57 -21.94
N GLU A 136 -11.92 -4.84 -22.18
CA GLU A 136 -11.92 -3.39 -22.48
C GLU A 136 -12.85 -3.04 -23.66
N GLU A 137 -13.01 -3.94 -24.64
CA GLU A 137 -13.92 -3.78 -25.78
C GLU A 137 -15.42 -3.87 -25.40
N PHE A 138 -15.74 -4.39 -24.22
CA PHE A 138 -17.10 -4.66 -23.74
C PHE A 138 -17.50 -3.83 -22.52
N MET A 139 -16.54 -3.13 -21.89
CA MET A 139 -16.81 -2.25 -20.77
C MET A 139 -16.78 -0.79 -21.20
N PRO A 140 -17.87 -0.04 -21.01
CA PRO A 140 -17.89 1.35 -21.41
C PRO A 140 -17.04 2.21 -20.44
N PRO A 141 -16.46 3.34 -20.91
CA PRO A 141 -15.53 4.16 -20.11
C PRO A 141 -16.07 4.62 -18.76
N GLU A 142 -17.38 4.84 -18.64
CA GLU A 142 -18.08 5.20 -17.42
C GLU A 142 -18.00 4.15 -16.31
N ASP A 143 -17.89 2.86 -16.65
CA ASP A 143 -17.74 1.78 -15.68
C ASP A 143 -16.28 1.57 -15.28
N ILE A 144 -15.37 1.84 -16.21
CA ILE A 144 -13.93 1.68 -16.01
C ILE A 144 -13.33 2.83 -15.18
N ARG A 145 -13.69 4.08 -15.48
CA ARG A 145 -13.10 5.28 -14.85
C ARG A 145 -13.20 5.30 -13.32
N PRO A 146 -14.33 4.92 -12.68
CA PRO A 146 -14.41 4.86 -11.22
C PRO A 146 -13.39 3.91 -10.59
N ILE A 147 -13.11 2.76 -11.21
CA ILE A 147 -12.13 1.78 -10.72
C ILE A 147 -10.73 2.39 -10.74
N PHE A 148 -10.33 2.97 -11.87
CA PHE A 148 -9.04 3.64 -12.00
C PHE A 148 -8.91 4.85 -11.07
N LYS A 149 -10.00 5.60 -10.85
CA LYS A 149 -10.02 6.71 -9.90
C LYS A 149 -9.85 6.23 -8.46
N PHE A 150 -10.50 5.12 -8.09
CA PHE A 150 -10.33 4.50 -6.78
C PHE A 150 -8.87 4.07 -6.55
N ILE A 151 -8.26 3.35 -7.50
CA ILE A 151 -6.85 2.91 -7.40
C ILE A 151 -5.91 4.11 -7.25
N TYR A 152 -6.16 5.17 -8.03
CA TYR A 152 -5.42 6.42 -7.89
C TYR A 152 -5.56 7.02 -6.48
N ASP A 153 -6.79 7.19 -5.99
CA ASP A 153 -7.03 7.78 -4.66
C ASP A 153 -6.45 6.91 -3.55
N PHE A 154 -6.51 5.58 -3.69
CA PHE A 154 -5.91 4.63 -2.77
C PHE A 154 -4.40 4.84 -2.65
N TYR A 155 -3.67 4.92 -3.77
CA TYR A 155 -2.23 5.21 -3.74
C TYR A 155 -1.92 6.57 -3.09
N ILE A 156 -2.76 7.58 -3.36
CA ILE A 156 -2.63 8.91 -2.78
C ILE A 156 -2.81 8.87 -1.26
N ASP A 157 -3.83 8.17 -0.76
CA ASP A 157 -4.09 8.05 0.67
C ASP A 157 -2.98 7.30 1.40
N VAL A 158 -2.49 6.21 0.80
CA VAL A 158 -1.38 5.43 1.34
C VAL A 158 -0.14 6.30 1.45
N ALA A 159 0.24 7.00 0.38
CA ALA A 159 1.40 7.88 0.35
C ALA A 159 1.24 9.10 1.28
N THR A 160 0.03 9.65 1.40
CA THR A 160 -0.25 10.77 2.30
C THR A 160 0.01 10.36 3.75
N ALA A 161 -0.46 9.20 4.20
CA ALA A 161 -0.14 8.71 5.53
C ALA A 161 1.37 8.50 5.71
N LEU A 162 2.05 7.90 4.72
CA LEU A 162 3.50 7.68 4.77
C LEU A 162 4.32 8.97 4.90
N CYS A 163 3.79 10.12 4.50
CA CYS A 163 4.46 11.40 4.69
C CYS A 163 4.69 11.74 6.19
N GLU A 164 3.94 11.12 7.11
CA GLU A 164 4.15 11.25 8.56
C GLU A 164 5.49 10.63 9.01
N LEU A 165 6.08 9.71 8.23
CA LEU A 165 7.37 9.06 8.51
C LEU A 165 8.57 9.95 8.14
N ARG A 166 8.68 11.10 8.79
CA ARG A 166 9.74 12.08 8.52
C ARG A 166 11.13 11.49 8.76
N GLY A 167 11.99 11.57 7.75
CA GLY A 167 13.36 11.05 7.83
C GLY A 167 13.50 9.56 7.51
N LEU A 168 12.49 8.93 6.89
CA LEU A 168 12.56 7.55 6.44
C LEU A 168 13.80 7.27 5.55
N GLY A 169 14.48 6.16 5.84
CA GLY A 169 15.72 5.75 5.17
C GLY A 169 15.51 5.34 3.72
N ALA A 170 14.51 4.50 3.45
CA ALA A 170 14.14 4.11 2.09
C ALA A 170 12.66 3.74 2.00
N LEU A 171 12.09 3.96 0.82
CA LEU A 171 10.75 3.53 0.45
C LEU A 171 10.81 2.84 -0.92
N ASP A 172 10.10 1.73 -1.05
CA ASP A 172 9.83 1.05 -2.32
C ASP A 172 8.34 0.78 -2.44
N LEU A 173 7.68 1.47 -3.37
CA LEU A 173 6.27 1.22 -3.68
C LEU A 173 6.18 0.23 -4.85
N LYS A 174 5.37 -0.82 -4.68
CA LYS A 174 5.05 -1.78 -5.74
C LYS A 174 3.61 -1.53 -6.21
N LEU A 175 3.49 -1.02 -7.43
CA LEU A 175 2.22 -0.67 -8.07
C LEU A 175 2.05 -1.60 -9.28
N SER A 176 0.82 -1.98 -9.60
CA SER A 176 0.49 -2.72 -10.85
C SER A 176 -0.23 -1.85 -11.87
N VAL A 177 -0.85 -0.77 -11.40
CA VAL A 177 -1.53 0.25 -12.19
C VAL A 177 -0.85 1.58 -11.91
N PHE A 178 -0.74 2.42 -12.94
CA PHE A 178 -0.08 3.72 -12.88
C PHE A 178 1.33 3.64 -12.30
N GLU A 179 2.12 2.63 -12.68
CA GLU A 179 3.50 2.44 -12.21
C GLU A 179 4.35 3.72 -12.32
N HIS A 180 4.07 4.56 -13.32
CA HIS A 180 4.77 5.84 -13.52
C HIS A 180 4.48 6.90 -12.43
N LEU A 181 3.49 6.69 -11.55
CA LEU A 181 3.28 7.51 -10.34
C LEU A 181 4.32 7.23 -9.26
N LYS A 182 4.94 6.04 -9.25
CA LYS A 182 5.86 5.61 -8.19
C LYS A 182 6.94 6.64 -7.88
N PRO A 183 7.70 7.19 -8.85
CA PRO A 183 8.76 8.15 -8.54
C PRO A 183 8.23 9.44 -7.91
N TRP A 184 7.02 9.86 -8.29
CA TRP A 184 6.37 11.03 -7.71
C TRP A 184 5.91 10.76 -6.28
N LEU A 185 5.22 9.64 -6.03
CA LEU A 185 4.78 9.23 -4.68
C LEU A 185 5.96 9.09 -3.72
N GLU A 186 7.02 8.39 -4.15
CA GLU A 186 8.22 8.19 -3.33
C GLU A 186 8.95 9.50 -3.04
N ARG A 187 8.98 10.43 -4.00
CA ARG A 187 9.52 11.78 -3.78
C ARG A 187 8.74 12.54 -2.72
N GLU A 188 7.41 12.52 -2.80
CA GLU A 188 6.55 13.21 -1.82
C GLU A 188 6.77 12.66 -0.41
N VAL A 189 6.92 11.34 -0.26
CA VAL A 189 7.17 10.70 1.05
C VAL A 189 8.60 10.90 1.54
N LEU A 190 9.62 10.65 0.72
CA LEU A 190 11.02 10.70 1.17
C LEU A 190 11.59 12.13 1.22
N GLY A 191 10.91 13.07 0.57
CA GLY A 191 11.36 14.45 0.42
C GLY A 191 12.54 14.67 -0.51
N ARG A 192 13.03 13.58 -1.13
CA ARG A 192 14.13 13.56 -2.09
C ARG A 192 13.67 12.82 -3.34
N SER A 193 14.11 13.26 -4.50
CA SER A 193 13.81 12.55 -5.74
C SER A 193 14.54 11.21 -5.70
N PRO A 194 13.84 10.06 -5.79
CA PRO A 194 14.51 8.79 -5.97
C PRO A 194 15.29 8.84 -7.29
N GLU A 195 16.47 8.22 -7.33
CA GLU A 195 17.07 7.90 -8.63
C GLU A 195 16.08 7.00 -9.38
N PRO A 196 15.78 7.27 -10.67
CA PRO A 196 14.83 6.46 -11.41
C PRO A 196 15.37 5.04 -11.58
N LYS A 197 14.99 4.13 -10.68
CA LYS A 197 15.18 2.70 -10.85
C LYS A 197 14.03 2.16 -11.67
N VAL A 198 14.24 2.09 -12.97
CA VAL A 198 13.31 1.43 -13.89
C VAL A 198 13.58 -0.08 -13.84
N ASP A 199 13.24 -0.72 -12.72
CA ASP A 199 13.14 -2.18 -12.70
C ASP A 199 11.85 -2.59 -13.42
N GLY A 200 11.93 -3.58 -14.31
CA GLY A 200 10.76 -4.11 -15.04
C GLY A 200 10.90 -4.25 -16.54
N ALA A 201 12.11 -4.27 -17.13
CA ALA A 201 12.27 -4.48 -18.57
C ALA A 201 11.74 -5.85 -19.07
N LEU A 202 11.55 -6.83 -18.18
CA LEU A 202 11.25 -8.22 -18.55
C LEU A 202 9.76 -8.62 -18.53
N GLU A 203 8.89 -7.97 -17.76
CA GLU A 203 7.44 -8.32 -17.73
C GLU A 203 6.58 -7.49 -18.71
N ARG A 204 7.16 -6.46 -19.33
CA ARG A 204 6.50 -5.45 -20.18
C ARG A 204 5.92 -5.93 -21.52
N ARG A 205 5.91 -7.23 -21.82
CA ARG A 205 5.67 -7.71 -23.19
C ARG A 205 4.24 -8.08 -23.56
N ARG A 206 3.24 -7.99 -22.66
CA ARG A 206 1.89 -8.50 -22.99
C ARG A 206 0.68 -7.67 -22.57
N ARG A 207 0.83 -6.43 -22.07
CA ARG A 207 -0.31 -5.68 -21.54
C ARG A 207 -0.42 -4.25 -22.13
N PRO A 208 -1.64 -3.69 -22.30
CA PRO A 208 -1.83 -2.33 -22.82
C PRO A 208 -1.01 -1.29 -22.05
N ARG A 209 -0.29 -0.40 -22.73
CA ARG A 209 0.65 0.49 -22.03
C ARG A 209 -0.01 1.65 -21.27
N TRP A 210 -1.27 1.95 -21.56
CA TRP A 210 -1.92 3.17 -21.07
C TRP A 210 -2.19 3.15 -19.57
N TYR A 211 -2.51 1.98 -18.99
CA TYR A 211 -2.77 1.87 -17.55
C TYR A 211 -1.49 1.96 -16.71
N HIS A 212 -0.30 1.86 -17.31
CA HIS A 212 0.98 2.09 -16.63
C HIS A 212 1.34 3.57 -16.52
N LEU A 213 0.72 4.41 -17.36
CA LEU A 213 1.01 5.84 -17.42
C LEU A 213 0.39 6.57 -16.23
N VAL A 214 0.90 7.75 -15.95
CA VAL A 214 0.25 8.68 -15.04
C VAL A 214 -1.15 9.02 -15.62
N PRO A 215 -2.23 8.92 -14.83
CA PRO A 215 -3.56 9.23 -15.35
C PRO A 215 -3.67 10.70 -15.72
N GLN A 216 -4.45 11.01 -16.76
CA GLN A 216 -4.62 12.37 -17.29
C GLN A 216 -5.15 13.40 -16.27
N TRP A 217 -5.82 12.94 -15.22
CA TRP A 217 -6.34 13.78 -14.13
C TRP A 217 -5.36 13.93 -12.96
N HIS A 218 -4.17 13.36 -13.06
CA HIS A 218 -3.10 13.63 -12.10
C HIS A 218 -2.53 15.03 -12.34
N ASP A 219 -2.46 15.80 -11.27
CA ASP A 219 -1.73 17.07 -11.24
C ASP A 219 -0.34 16.80 -10.67
N GLY A 220 0.68 16.85 -11.52
CA GLY A 220 2.08 16.60 -11.11
C GLY A 220 2.67 17.67 -10.19
N ASP A 221 2.07 18.85 -10.19
CA ASP A 221 2.44 19.99 -9.34
C ASP A 221 1.72 19.94 -7.98
N ARG A 222 0.64 19.16 -7.88
CA ARG A 222 -0.05 18.90 -6.61
C ARG A 222 0.95 18.31 -5.62
N ARG A 223 0.81 18.75 -4.37
CA ARG A 223 1.53 18.20 -3.22
C ARG A 223 0.61 17.30 -2.42
N LEU A 224 1.17 16.21 -1.88
CA LEU A 224 0.46 15.44 -0.86
C LEU A 224 0.40 16.23 0.44
N GLU A 225 -0.66 16.02 1.21
CA GLU A 225 -0.75 16.56 2.56
C GLU A 225 0.41 16.00 3.40
N GLY A 226 1.08 16.87 4.16
CA GLY A 226 2.24 16.48 4.98
C GLY A 226 3.51 16.15 4.20
N SER A 227 3.52 16.31 2.87
CA SER A 227 4.62 15.92 2.00
C SER A 227 5.98 16.47 2.45
N ASN A 228 6.98 15.60 2.42
CA ASN A 228 8.36 15.90 2.84
C ASN A 228 9.17 16.58 1.75
N TYR A 229 8.66 16.63 0.50
CA TYR A 229 9.37 17.25 -0.61
C TYR A 229 9.43 18.78 -0.48
N ARG A 230 10.57 19.38 -0.76
CA ARG A 230 10.71 20.84 -0.81
C ARG A 230 11.23 21.22 -2.20
N PRO A 231 10.46 21.96 -3.00
CA PRO A 231 10.92 22.37 -4.31
C PRO A 231 12.14 23.28 -4.13
N PRO A 232 13.21 23.10 -4.92
CA PRO A 232 14.35 24.01 -4.88
C PRO A 232 13.86 25.44 -5.21
N GLY A 233 14.07 26.38 -4.28
CA GLY A 233 13.70 27.79 -4.46
C GLY A 233 12.61 28.33 -3.52
N ARG A 234 11.99 27.51 -2.67
CA ARG A 234 11.24 28.00 -1.51
C ARG A 234 12.13 27.94 -0.27
N SER A 235 12.80 29.04 0.03
CA SER A 235 13.37 29.27 1.36
C SER A 235 12.24 29.28 2.39
N ASP A 236 12.42 28.58 3.51
CA ASP A 236 11.56 28.71 4.69
C ASP A 236 11.71 30.16 5.21
N GLU A 237 10.81 31.05 4.82
CA GLU A 237 10.44 32.18 5.66
C GLU A 237 9.31 31.71 6.57
N SER A 238 9.65 31.24 7.77
CA SER A 238 8.89 31.36 9.04
C SER A 238 9.61 30.60 10.15
#